data_AF-A0A536V173-F1
#
_entry.id   AF-A0A536V173-F1
#
_cell.length_a   1.000
_cell.length_b   1.000
_cell.length_c   1.000
_cell.angle_alpha   90.00
_cell.angle_beta   90.00
_cell.angle_gamma   90.00
#
_symmetry.space_group_name_H-M   'P 1'
#
loop_
_entity.id
_entity.type
_entity.pdbx_description
1 polymer ?
#
loop_
_entity_poly.entity_id
_entity_poly.type
_entity_poly.pdbx_seq_one_letter_code
_entity_poly.pdbx_strand_id
1 'polypeptide(L)'
;MAISNNCIDKLFRDARTHNAWVDKTVSDETLRELYDALKWAPTSANASPARFVFIRTAKGKERLRPSLAPSNVEKTMAAPVTVIVAYDLQFYEKLPKLFPHNPGMRSLFVANPALVEVTARRNSSLQGAYLILAARALGLDCGPMS
;
A
#
# COMPACT_ATOMS: atom_id res chain seq x y z
N MET A 1 -4.09 21.19 14.52
CA MET A 1 -5.20 20.76 15.41
C MET A 1 -5.41 19.27 15.23
N ALA A 2 -5.91 18.57 16.25
CA ALA A 2 -6.24 17.14 16.15
C ALA A 2 -7.51 16.91 15.31
N ILE A 3 -7.62 15.75 14.68
CA ILE A 3 -8.86 15.32 13.99
C ILE A 3 -9.93 14.89 14.99
N SER A 4 -11.19 14.81 14.55
CA SER A 4 -12.30 14.41 15.43
C SER A 4 -12.14 12.98 15.97
N ASN A 5 -12.69 12.71 17.15
CA ASN A 5 -12.73 11.36 17.71
C ASN A 5 -13.43 10.37 16.77
N ASN A 6 -14.52 10.78 16.12
CA ASN A 6 -15.21 9.91 15.15
C ASN A 6 -14.29 9.46 13.99
N CYS A 7 -13.40 10.35 13.53
CA CYS A 7 -12.39 9.97 12.54
C CYS A 7 -11.40 8.95 13.11
N ILE A 8 -10.93 9.14 14.35
CA ILE A 8 -10.03 8.19 15.01
C ILE A 8 -10.68 6.82 15.19
N ASP A 9 -11.95 6.80 15.58
CA ASP A 9 -12.73 5.57 15.78
C ASP A 9 -12.81 4.77 14.48
N LYS A 10 -13.21 5.43 13.38
CA LYS A 10 -13.29 4.82 12.05
C LYS A 10 -11.96 4.31 11.51
N LEU A 11 -10.87 5.03 11.76
CA LEU A 11 -9.56 4.67 11.23
C LEU A 11 -8.87 3.57 12.06
N PHE A 12 -9.09 3.57 13.38
CA PHE A 12 -8.30 2.77 14.33
C PHE A 12 -9.12 1.94 15.31
N ARG A 13 -10.01 2.54 16.12
CA ARG A 13 -10.59 1.87 17.30
C ARG A 13 -11.65 0.83 16.91
N ASP A 14 -12.49 1.16 15.94
CA ASP A 14 -13.61 0.31 15.52
C ASP A 14 -13.26 -0.55 14.30
N ALA A 15 -12.24 -0.16 13.56
CA ALA A 15 -11.83 -0.87 12.36
C ALA A 15 -11.26 -2.27 12.67
N ARG A 16 -11.58 -3.26 11.81
CA ARG A 16 -11.11 -4.64 11.95
C ARG A 16 -10.42 -5.12 10.66
N THR A 17 -9.85 -6.32 10.74
CA THR A 17 -9.35 -7.05 9.58
C THR A 17 -10.48 -7.90 9.02
N HIS A 18 -10.95 -7.57 7.83
CA HIS A 18 -12.09 -8.25 7.21
C HIS A 18 -11.66 -9.46 6.37
N ASN A 19 -12.49 -10.51 6.39
CA ASN A 19 -12.31 -11.72 5.57
C ASN A 19 -13.53 -12.03 4.68
N ALA A 20 -14.55 -11.17 4.69
CA ALA A 20 -15.76 -11.28 3.88
C ALA A 20 -16.09 -9.92 3.29
N TRP A 21 -16.72 -9.92 2.11
CA TRP A 21 -16.94 -8.72 1.32
C TRP A 21 -18.39 -8.62 0.88
N VAL A 22 -18.89 -7.39 0.87
CA VAL A 22 -20.16 -7.08 0.22
C VAL A 22 -19.96 -7.08 -1.30
N ASP A 23 -20.97 -7.51 -2.04
CA ASP A 23 -20.96 -7.45 -3.50
C ASP A 23 -21.21 -6.01 -3.98
N LYS A 24 -20.17 -5.18 -3.85
CA LYS A 24 -20.17 -3.77 -4.24
C LYS A 24 -18.87 -3.43 -4.95
N THR A 25 -18.99 -2.86 -6.14
CA THR A 25 -17.83 -2.39 -6.91
C THR A 25 -17.19 -1.15 -6.28
N VAL A 26 -15.88 -0.99 -6.47
CA VAL A 26 -15.13 0.23 -6.12
C VAL A 26 -14.79 0.98 -7.40
N SER A 27 -15.23 2.23 -7.48
CA SER A 27 -15.06 3.06 -8.68
C SER A 27 -13.61 3.46 -8.90
N ASP A 28 -13.29 3.86 -10.14
CA ASP A 28 -11.96 4.38 -10.48
C ASP A 28 -11.65 5.67 -9.70
N GLU A 29 -12.67 6.50 -9.48
CA GLU A 29 -12.58 7.77 -8.75
C GLU A 29 -12.12 7.51 -7.32
N THR A 30 -12.75 6.55 -6.62
CA THR A 30 -12.34 6.17 -5.26
C THR A 30 -10.92 5.63 -5.23
N LEU A 31 -10.50 4.82 -6.22
CA LEU A 31 -9.12 4.30 -6.27
C LEU A 31 -8.09 5.39 -6.53
N ARG A 32 -8.41 6.39 -7.36
CA ARG A 32 -7.56 7.56 -7.59
C ARG A 32 -7.44 8.41 -6.31
N GLU A 33 -8.56 8.70 -5.65
CA GLU A 33 -8.59 9.47 -4.40
C GLU A 33 -7.79 8.77 -3.29
N LEU A 34 -7.92 7.45 -3.21
CA LEU A 34 -7.16 6.61 -2.29
C LEU A 34 -5.64 6.73 -2.54
N TYR A 35 -5.21 6.68 -3.80
CA TYR A 35 -3.80 6.89 -4.15
C TYR A 35 -3.35 8.33 -3.91
N ASP A 36 -4.20 9.32 -4.20
CA ASP A 36 -3.91 10.73 -4.00
C ASP A 36 -3.72 11.08 -2.52
N ALA A 37 -4.44 10.41 -1.62
CA ALA A 37 -4.21 10.50 -0.18
C ALA A 37 -2.91 9.81 0.24
N LEU A 38 -2.68 8.56 -0.20
CA LEU A 38 -1.55 7.76 0.28
C LEU A 38 -0.19 8.28 -0.20
N LYS A 39 -0.10 8.83 -1.42
CA LYS A 39 1.19 9.14 -2.09
C LYS A 39 2.03 10.17 -1.36
N TRP A 40 1.41 10.94 -0.47
CA TRP A 40 2.06 11.95 0.37
C TRP A 40 2.56 11.42 1.70
N ALA A 41 2.26 10.17 2.03
CA ALA A 41 2.60 9.61 3.31
C ALA A 41 4.12 9.40 3.45
N PRO A 42 4.69 9.70 4.63
CA PRO A 42 6.14 9.82 4.78
C PRO A 42 6.84 8.47 4.76
N THR A 43 8.06 8.44 4.23
CA THR A 43 8.96 7.28 4.34
C THR A 43 10.36 7.74 4.72
N SER A 44 11.20 6.81 5.20
CA SER A 44 12.61 7.11 5.43
C SER A 44 13.26 7.61 4.14
N ALA A 45 13.99 8.73 4.23
CA ALA A 45 14.58 9.45 3.11
C ALA A 45 13.58 9.85 2.00
N ASN A 46 12.28 9.93 2.30
CA ASN A 46 11.21 10.13 1.33
C ASN A 46 11.33 9.21 0.10
N ALA A 47 11.85 7.99 0.31
CA ALA A 47 12.26 7.07 -0.73
C ALA A 47 11.09 6.51 -1.56
N SER A 48 9.91 6.40 -0.95
CA SER A 48 8.65 5.98 -1.59
C SER A 48 8.78 4.75 -2.52
N PRO A 49 9.34 3.61 -2.04
CA PRO A 49 9.61 2.44 -2.87
C PRO A 49 8.37 1.63 -3.24
N ALA A 50 7.22 1.82 -2.58
CA ALA A 50 6.04 0.99 -2.85
C ALA A 50 5.56 1.10 -4.31
N ARG A 51 5.08 -0.01 -4.85
CA ARG A 51 4.42 -0.13 -6.14
C ARG A 51 3.09 -0.85 -5.91
N PHE A 52 1.99 -0.19 -6.29
CA PHE A 52 0.65 -0.69 -6.05
C PHE A 52 0.05 -1.25 -7.33
N VAL A 53 -0.37 -2.52 -7.31
CA VAL A 53 -1.08 -3.15 -8.42
C VAL A 53 -2.52 -3.41 -7.99
N PHE A 54 -3.45 -2.64 -8.53
CA PHE A 54 -4.88 -2.78 -8.26
C PHE A 54 -5.49 -3.82 -9.20
N ILE A 55 -5.99 -4.92 -8.64
CA ILE A 55 -6.55 -6.05 -9.37
C ILE A 55 -8.06 -6.11 -9.11
N ARG A 56 -8.85 -6.00 -10.19
CA ARG A 56 -10.32 -6.03 -10.12
C ARG A 56 -10.95 -7.06 -11.06
N THR A 57 -10.27 -7.38 -12.15
CA THR A 57 -10.80 -8.28 -13.17
C THR A 57 -10.67 -9.73 -12.74
N ALA A 58 -11.62 -10.58 -13.14
CA ALA A 58 -11.54 -12.03 -12.92
C ALA A 58 -10.22 -12.61 -13.43
N LYS A 59 -9.82 -12.27 -14.67
CA LYS A 59 -8.53 -12.68 -15.26
C LYS A 59 -7.32 -12.24 -14.40
N GLY A 60 -7.36 -11.03 -13.85
CA GLY A 60 -6.30 -10.53 -12.98
C GLY A 60 -6.21 -11.30 -11.67
N LYS A 61 -7.36 -11.60 -11.05
CA LYS A 61 -7.42 -12.40 -9.83
C LYS A 61 -6.99 -13.85 -10.06
N GLU A 62 -7.37 -14.46 -11.19
CA GLU A 62 -6.91 -15.82 -11.52
C GLU A 62 -5.39 -15.90 -11.73
N ARG A 63 -4.77 -14.84 -12.28
CA ARG A 63 -3.30 -14.75 -12.33
C ARG A 63 -2.66 -14.66 -10.95
N LEU A 64 -3.34 -14.04 -9.98
CA LEU A 64 -2.88 -13.92 -8.59
C LEU A 64 -3.09 -15.21 -7.79
N ARG A 65 -4.19 -15.94 -8.05
CA ARG A 65 -4.63 -17.14 -7.30
C ARG A 65 -3.49 -18.11 -6.93
N PRO A 66 -2.58 -18.54 -7.84
CA PRO A 66 -1.53 -19.51 -7.49
C PRO A 66 -0.49 -18.97 -6.50
N SER A 67 -0.39 -17.65 -6.31
CA SER A 67 0.53 -17.02 -5.35
C SER A 67 -0.08 -16.83 -3.96
N LEU A 68 -1.35 -17.19 -3.76
CA LEU A 68 -2.04 -17.03 -2.49
C LEU A 68 -1.85 -18.27 -1.61
N ALA A 69 -1.62 -18.04 -0.32
CA ALA A 69 -1.73 -19.10 0.68
C ALA A 69 -3.16 -19.69 0.67
N PRO A 70 -3.35 -21.01 0.90
CA PRO A 70 -4.66 -21.66 0.82
C PRO A 70 -5.76 -20.97 1.64
N SER A 71 -5.43 -20.54 2.87
CA SER A 71 -6.35 -19.84 3.78
C SER A 71 -6.75 -18.43 3.32
N ASN A 72 -6.08 -17.87 2.31
CA ASN A 72 -6.34 -16.54 1.79
C ASN A 72 -7.06 -16.55 0.43
N VAL A 73 -7.19 -17.71 -0.23
CA VAL A 73 -7.73 -17.80 -1.60
C VAL A 73 -9.16 -17.24 -1.65
N GLU A 74 -10.10 -17.84 -0.94
CA GLU A 74 -11.53 -17.50 -1.06
C GLU A 74 -11.80 -16.02 -0.81
N LYS A 75 -11.31 -15.47 0.30
CA LYS A 75 -11.50 -14.05 0.62
C LYS A 75 -10.85 -13.13 -0.40
N THR A 76 -9.69 -13.48 -0.95
CA THR A 76 -9.01 -12.63 -1.95
C THR A 76 -9.74 -12.67 -3.29
N MET A 77 -10.26 -13.83 -3.67
CA MET A 77 -11.01 -14.00 -4.92
C MET A 77 -12.36 -13.29 -4.85
N ALA A 78 -12.98 -13.22 -3.66
CA ALA A 78 -14.23 -12.50 -3.42
C ALA A 78 -14.07 -10.96 -3.29
N ALA A 79 -12.90 -10.44 -2.91
CA ALA A 79 -12.71 -9.01 -2.68
C ALA A 79 -12.98 -8.15 -3.93
N PRO A 80 -13.73 -7.05 -3.88
CA PRO A 80 -14.00 -6.23 -5.08
C PRO A 80 -12.72 -5.63 -5.71
N VAL A 81 -11.71 -5.39 -4.88
CA VAL A 81 -10.36 -4.98 -5.30
C VAL A 81 -9.34 -5.71 -4.44
N THR A 82 -8.33 -6.30 -5.08
CA THR A 82 -7.13 -6.81 -4.41
C THR A 82 -5.95 -5.93 -4.80
N VAL A 83 -5.22 -5.41 -3.82
CA VAL A 83 -4.03 -4.59 -4.08
C VAL A 83 -2.77 -5.35 -3.69
N ILE A 84 -1.88 -5.56 -4.65
CA ILE A 84 -0.52 -6.02 -4.34
C ILE A 84 0.32 -4.80 -3.96
N VAL A 85 0.91 -4.83 -2.77
CA VAL A 85 1.92 -3.86 -2.34
C VAL A 85 3.30 -4.47 -2.58
N ALA A 86 3.86 -4.17 -3.75
CA ALA A 86 5.23 -4.53 -4.09
C ALA A 86 6.20 -3.41 -3.69
N TYR A 87 7.49 -3.66 -3.84
CA TYR A 87 8.53 -2.66 -3.61
C TYR A 87 9.57 -2.65 -4.73
N ASP A 88 10.06 -1.45 -5.03
CA ASP A 88 11.08 -1.20 -6.02
C ASP A 88 12.46 -1.21 -5.36
N LEU A 89 13.35 -2.12 -5.76
CA LEU A 89 14.74 -2.17 -5.30
C LEU A 89 15.60 -1.06 -5.91
N GLN A 90 15.13 -0.39 -6.95
CA GLN A 90 15.80 0.75 -7.57
C GLN A 90 15.14 2.08 -7.19
N PHE A 91 14.39 2.12 -6.07
CA PHE A 91 13.75 3.35 -5.57
C PHE A 91 14.72 4.54 -5.47
N TYR A 92 16.00 4.25 -5.22
CA TYR A 92 17.05 5.25 -5.06
C TYR A 92 17.27 6.12 -6.31
N GLU A 93 16.86 5.65 -7.49
CA GLU A 93 16.88 6.44 -8.72
C GLU A 93 15.96 7.66 -8.67
N LYS A 94 14.96 7.67 -7.78
CA LYS A 94 14.05 8.81 -7.59
C LYS A 94 14.51 9.77 -6.50
N LEU A 95 15.51 9.42 -5.69
CA LEU A 95 15.99 10.26 -4.59
C LEU A 95 16.49 11.65 -5.01
N PRO A 96 17.14 11.85 -6.18
CA PRO A 96 17.49 13.21 -6.62
C PRO A 96 16.28 14.15 -6.71
N LYS A 97 15.08 13.62 -6.97
CA LYS A 97 13.84 14.38 -7.00
C LYS A 97 13.13 14.40 -5.65
N LEU A 98 13.05 13.26 -4.96
CA LEU A 98 12.24 13.10 -3.74
C LEU A 98 12.96 13.54 -2.46
N PHE A 99 14.29 13.54 -2.47
CA PHE A 99 15.15 13.84 -1.32
C PHE A 99 16.33 14.76 -1.73
N PRO A 100 16.07 15.92 -2.35
CA PRO A 100 17.11 16.72 -3.00
C PRO A 100 18.12 17.35 -2.04
N HIS A 101 17.80 17.43 -0.74
CA HIS A 101 18.68 18.04 0.26
C HIS A 101 19.90 17.17 0.63
N ASN A 102 19.93 15.89 0.23
CA ASN A 102 21.11 15.04 0.36
C ASN A 102 21.42 14.30 -0.95
N PRO A 103 22.14 14.94 -1.89
CA PRO A 103 22.50 14.34 -3.18
C PRO A 103 23.29 13.02 -3.07
N GLY A 104 24.04 12.82 -1.98
CA GLY A 104 24.84 11.61 -1.74
C GLY A 104 24.03 10.38 -1.37
N MET A 105 22.75 10.55 -1.01
CA MET A 105 21.90 9.46 -0.55
C MET A 105 21.70 8.38 -1.63
N ARG A 106 21.60 8.76 -2.91
CA ARG A 106 21.50 7.78 -4.01
C ARG A 106 22.73 6.87 -4.04
N SER A 107 23.93 7.46 -4.00
CA SER A 107 25.19 6.72 -4.07
C SER A 107 25.36 5.76 -2.91
N LEU A 108 24.90 6.13 -1.71
CA LEU A 108 24.88 5.25 -0.55
C LEU A 108 24.08 3.96 -0.80
N PHE A 109 22.89 4.08 -1.37
CA PHE A 109 22.06 2.92 -1.69
C PHE A 109 22.64 2.08 -2.83
N VAL A 110 23.15 2.71 -3.89
CA VAL A 110 23.80 2.01 -5.01
C VAL A 110 24.96 1.13 -4.52
N ALA A 111 25.72 1.61 -3.53
CA ALA A 111 26.85 0.89 -2.95
C ALA A 111 26.46 -0.19 -1.91
N ASN A 112 25.19 -0.29 -1.51
CA ASN A 112 24.78 -1.15 -0.39
C ASN A 112 23.45 -1.90 -0.66
N PRO A 113 23.50 -3.05 -1.36
CA PRO A 113 22.31 -3.85 -1.68
C PRO A 113 21.52 -4.33 -0.46
N ALA A 114 22.19 -4.64 0.65
CA ALA A 114 21.52 -5.05 1.88
C ALA A 114 20.68 -3.92 2.47
N LEU A 115 21.22 -2.69 2.47
CA LEU A 115 20.49 -1.50 2.89
C LEU A 115 19.31 -1.20 1.95
N VAL A 116 19.45 -1.45 0.65
CA VAL A 116 18.37 -1.31 -0.33
C VAL A 116 17.19 -2.22 0.00
N GLU A 117 17.42 -3.53 0.15
CA GLU A 117 16.34 -4.51 0.42
C GLU A 117 15.59 -4.16 1.72
N VAL A 118 16.33 -3.90 2.80
CA VAL A 118 15.74 -3.56 4.10
C VAL A 118 14.94 -2.26 4.02
N THR A 119 15.47 -1.25 3.33
CA THR A 119 14.79 0.05 3.18
C THR A 119 13.55 -0.07 2.31
N ALA A 120 13.65 -0.76 1.18
CA ALA A 120 12.56 -0.95 0.24
C ALA A 120 11.40 -1.71 0.91
N ARG A 121 11.70 -2.83 1.57
CA ARG A 121 10.71 -3.66 2.28
C ARG A 121 10.06 -2.91 3.43
N ARG A 122 10.83 -2.29 4.33
CA ARG A 122 10.27 -1.56 5.48
C ARG A 122 9.38 -0.40 5.03
N ASN A 123 9.88 0.43 4.12
CA ASN A 123 9.14 1.60 3.68
C ASN A 123 7.89 1.22 2.86
N SER A 124 7.93 0.13 2.08
CA SER A 124 6.74 -0.33 1.36
C SER A 124 5.68 -0.92 2.29
N SER A 125 6.07 -1.65 3.34
CA SER A 125 5.13 -2.08 4.39
C SER A 125 4.46 -0.88 5.07
N LEU A 126 5.22 0.19 5.34
CA LEU A 126 4.69 1.43 5.89
C LEU A 126 3.69 2.10 4.93
N GLN A 127 4.01 2.15 3.63
CA GLN A 127 3.09 2.63 2.60
C GLN A 127 1.86 1.73 2.44
N GLY A 128 1.97 0.43 2.68
CA GLY A 128 0.84 -0.49 2.79
C GLY A 128 -0.06 -0.16 3.99
N ALA A 129 0.50 0.22 5.14
CA ALA A 129 -0.28 0.70 6.27
C ALA A 129 -1.02 2.01 5.94
N TYR A 130 -0.38 2.92 5.21
CA TYR A 130 -1.03 4.16 4.75
C TYR A 130 -2.14 3.89 3.73
N LEU A 131 -1.96 2.92 2.84
CA LEU A 131 -2.99 2.45 1.92
C LEU A 131 -4.24 1.98 2.69
N ILE A 132 -4.05 1.19 3.75
CA ILE A 132 -5.16 0.72 4.61
C ILE A 132 -5.89 1.91 5.26
N LEU A 133 -5.15 2.88 5.80
CA LEU A 133 -5.75 4.06 6.43
C LEU A 133 -6.48 4.94 5.40
N ALA A 134 -5.92 5.13 4.21
CA ALA A 134 -6.56 5.87 3.12
C ALA A 134 -7.85 5.18 2.67
N ALA A 135 -7.85 3.85 2.54
CA ALA A 135 -9.04 3.08 2.22
C ALA A 135 -10.15 3.30 3.27
N ARG A 136 -9.82 3.21 4.56
CA ARG A 136 -10.76 3.46 5.68
C ARG A 136 -11.29 4.88 5.70
N ALA A 137 -10.43 5.87 5.40
CA ALA A 137 -10.84 7.26 5.31
C ALA A 137 -11.92 7.50 4.22
N LEU A 138 -11.91 6.67 3.17
CA LEU A 138 -12.87 6.71 2.07
C LEU A 138 -14.05 5.73 2.24
N GLY A 139 -14.23 5.17 3.45
CA GLY A 139 -15.33 4.27 3.77
C GLY A 139 -15.18 2.85 3.24
N LEU A 140 -13.95 2.43 2.90
CA LEU A 140 -13.63 1.06 2.53
C LEU A 140 -13.02 0.30 3.71
N ASP A 141 -13.24 -1.01 3.76
CA ASP A 141 -12.56 -1.91 4.70
C ASP A 141 -11.43 -2.70 4.03
N CYS A 142 -10.55 -3.28 4.85
CA CYS A 142 -9.35 -3.98 4.38
C CYS A 142 -9.14 -5.32 5.09
N GLY A 143 -8.51 -6.24 4.38
CA GLY A 143 -8.14 -7.58 4.84
C GLY A 143 -6.67 -7.86 4.55
N PRO A 144 -5.72 -7.17 5.21
CA PRO A 144 -4.31 -7.29 4.88
C PRO A 144 -3.76 -8.69 5.15
N MET A 145 -2.82 -9.12 4.31
CA MET A 145 -2.11 -10.39 4.39
C MET A 145 -0.71 -10.23 3.80
N SER A 146 0.22 -11.11 4.20
CA SER A 146 1.60 -11.17 3.72
C SER A 146 2.04 -12.62 3.56
#